data_AF-A0A9N9KBR2-F1
#
_entry.id   AF-A0A9N9KBR2-F1
#
_cell.length_a   1.000
_cell.length_b   1.000
_cell.length_c   1.000
_cell.angle_alpha   90.00
_cell.angle_beta   90.00
_cell.angle_gamma   90.00
#
_symmetry.space_group_name_H-M   'P 1'
#
loop_
_entity.id
_entity.type
_entity.pdbx_description
1 polymer ?
#
loop_
_entity_poly.entity_id
_entity_poly.type
_entity_poly.pdbx_seq_one_letter_code
_entity_poly.pdbx_strand_id
1 'polypeptide(L)'
;MPDPIWIHFIQLGHVVGFKQKRRECKYCESQINDALRAAHTHFRNCDLVTSEQKKNYFGDSYEDENDCNISINIPDTSSPVVSTSASALVASTGTSTLIASTSSMSNKK
;
A
#
# COMPACT_ATOMS: atom_id res chain seq x y z
N MET A 1 -30.40 -10.48 -8.68
CA MET A 1 -29.07 -11.13 -8.81
C MET A 1 -28.06 -10.28 -8.08
N PRO A 2 -27.17 -10.86 -7.25
CA PRO A 2 -26.08 -10.10 -6.65
C PRO A 2 -25.14 -9.58 -7.74
N ASP A 3 -24.53 -8.42 -7.51
CA ASP A 3 -23.57 -7.83 -8.46
C ASP A 3 -22.36 -8.74 -8.67
N PRO A 4 -21.89 -8.97 -9.91
CA PRO A 4 -20.76 -9.85 -10.15
C PRO A 4 -19.47 -9.39 -9.48
N ILE A 5 -19.34 -8.13 -9.03
CA ILE A 5 -18.13 -7.66 -8.34
C ILE A 5 -17.78 -8.48 -7.10
N TRP A 6 -18.79 -9.08 -6.46
CA TRP A 6 -18.61 -9.87 -5.25
C TRP A 6 -17.75 -11.12 -5.46
N ILE A 7 -17.49 -11.56 -6.71
CA ILE A 7 -16.56 -12.66 -6.98
C ILE A 7 -15.11 -12.30 -6.56
N HIS A 8 -14.79 -11.02 -6.47
CA HIS A 8 -13.45 -10.51 -6.11
C HIS A 8 -13.29 -10.27 -4.60
N PHE A 9 -14.35 -10.48 -3.82
CA PHE A 9 -14.36 -10.21 -2.39
C PHE A 9 -14.82 -11.43 -1.59
N ILE A 10 -14.14 -11.74 -0.49
CA ILE A 10 -14.52 -12.77 0.47
C ILE A 10 -15.48 -12.15 1.48
N GLN A 11 -16.60 -12.81 1.74
CA GLN A 11 -17.52 -12.37 2.79
C GLN A 11 -16.93 -12.70 4.16
N LEU A 12 -16.68 -11.69 4.97
CA LEU A 12 -16.29 -11.89 6.37
C LEU A 12 -17.55 -12.07 7.22
N GLY A 13 -17.40 -12.86 8.30
CA GLY A 13 -18.42 -13.02 9.32
C GLY A 13 -18.74 -11.70 10.04
N HIS A 14 -19.69 -11.74 10.97
CA HIS A 14 -19.97 -10.60 11.83
C HIS A 14 -18.78 -10.34 12.76
N VAL A 15 -18.09 -9.22 12.54
CA VAL A 15 -17.00 -8.77 13.40
C VAL A 15 -17.60 -7.97 14.55
N VAL A 16 -17.44 -8.46 15.79
CA VAL A 16 -17.94 -7.80 16.99
C VAL A 16 -17.37 -6.38 17.08
N GLY A 17 -18.25 -5.38 17.22
CA GLY A 17 -17.87 -3.96 17.24
C GLY A 17 -18.17 -3.20 15.93
N PHE A 18 -18.46 -3.90 14.83
CA PHE A 18 -18.90 -3.28 13.58
C PHE A 18 -20.40 -3.51 13.35
N LYS A 19 -21.16 -2.42 13.13
CA LYS A 19 -22.60 -2.51 12.81
C LYS A 19 -22.88 -3.08 11.42
N GLN A 20 -21.91 -3.06 10.51
CA GLN A 20 -22.05 -3.49 9.13
C GLN A 20 -21.23 -4.76 8.88
N LYS A 21 -21.74 -5.61 7.98
CA LYS A 21 -20.97 -6.75 7.46
C LYS A 21 -19.74 -6.22 6.73
N ARG A 22 -18.65 -6.97 6.82
CA ARG A 22 -17.37 -6.67 6.18
C ARG A 22 -17.11 -7.66 5.05
N ARG A 23 -16.33 -7.24 4.08
CA ARG A 23 -15.77 -8.10 3.04
C ARG A 23 -14.29 -7.82 2.88
N GLU A 24 -13.56 -8.82 2.48
CA GLU A 24 -12.12 -8.74 2.27
C GLU A 24 -11.80 -8.85 0.79
N CYS A 25 -10.92 -7.99 0.29
CA CYS A 25 -10.42 -8.09 -1.08
C CYS A 25 -9.51 -9.31 -1.23
N LYS A 26 -9.74 -10.15 -2.24
CA LYS A 26 -8.91 -11.35 -2.49
C LYS A 26 -7.46 -11.05 -2.88
N TYR A 27 -7.17 -9.83 -3.31
CA TYR A 27 -5.88 -9.45 -3.86
C TYR A 27 -5.00 -8.72 -2.84
N CYS A 28 -5.58 -7.81 -2.05
CA CYS A 28 -4.85 -6.99 -1.09
C CYS A 28 -5.24 -7.22 0.37
N GLU A 29 -6.12 -8.18 0.62
CA GLU A 29 -6.58 -8.58 1.96
C GLU A 29 -7.19 -7.40 2.76
N SER A 30 -7.52 -6.31 2.07
CA SER A 30 -8.09 -5.11 2.68
C SER A 30 -9.57 -5.32 2.97
N GLN A 31 -9.98 -4.95 4.18
CA GLN A 31 -11.36 -5.09 4.64
C GLN A 31 -12.20 -3.85 4.33
N ILE A 32 -13.19 -4.03 3.46
CA ILE A 32 -14.18 -3.03 3.10
C ILE A 32 -15.53 -3.34 3.74
N ASN A 33 -16.42 -2.35 3.77
CA ASN A 33 -17.81 -2.57 4.16
C ASN A 33 -18.54 -3.34 3.06
N ASP A 34 -19.54 -4.15 3.44
CA ASP A 34 -20.45 -4.87 2.53
C ASP A 34 -21.43 -3.89 1.83
N ALA A 35 -20.86 -2.96 1.08
CA ALA A 35 -21.55 -1.90 0.36
C ALA A 35 -21.02 -1.85 -1.08
N LEU A 36 -21.92 -1.90 -2.06
CA LEU A 36 -21.56 -1.98 -3.48
C LEU A 36 -20.62 -0.83 -3.90
N ARG A 37 -20.94 0.39 -3.46
CA ARG A 37 -20.11 1.57 -3.73
C ARG A 37 -18.68 1.43 -3.19
N ALA A 38 -18.52 0.87 -1.99
CA ALA A 38 -17.19 0.65 -1.40
C ALA A 38 -16.40 -0.40 -2.20
N ALA A 39 -17.07 -1.47 -2.65
CA ALA A 39 -16.46 -2.50 -3.48
C ALA A 39 -16.00 -1.94 -4.83
N HIS A 40 -16.83 -1.14 -5.51
CA HIS A 40 -16.49 -0.54 -6.81
C HIS A 40 -15.30 0.41 -6.69
N THR A 41 -15.33 1.30 -5.69
CA THR A 41 -14.24 2.25 -5.44
C THR A 41 -12.94 1.52 -5.09
N HIS A 42 -13.00 0.49 -4.23
CA HIS A 42 -11.82 -0.29 -3.89
C HIS A 42 -11.28 -1.06 -5.09
N PHE A 43 -12.15 -1.76 -5.84
CA PHE A 43 -11.73 -2.57 -6.98
C PHE A 43 -11.08 -1.74 -8.10
N ARG A 44 -11.57 -0.51 -8.33
CA ARG A 44 -10.95 0.44 -9.26
C ARG A 44 -9.55 0.87 -8.80
N ASN A 45 -9.39 1.18 -7.52
CA ASN A 45 -8.16 1.77 -6.97
C ASN A 45 -7.18 0.74 -6.39
N CYS A 46 -7.51 -0.55 -6.39
CA CYS A 46 -6.62 -1.56 -5.83
C CYS A 46 -5.41 -1.78 -6.75
N ASP A 47 -4.21 -1.54 -6.24
CA ASP A 47 -2.95 -1.68 -6.99
C ASP A 47 -2.61 -3.15 -7.29
N LEU A 48 -3.15 -4.08 -6.51
CA LEU A 48 -2.93 -5.52 -6.67
C LEU A 48 -3.92 -6.19 -7.63
N VAL A 49 -4.97 -5.47 -8.04
CA VAL A 49 -5.88 -5.92 -9.12
C VAL A 49 -5.28 -5.47 -10.44
N THR A 50 -5.11 -6.38 -11.38
CA THR A 50 -4.53 -6.04 -12.69
C THR A 50 -5.49 -5.16 -13.50
N SER A 51 -4.95 -4.29 -14.35
CA SER A 51 -5.78 -3.47 -15.24
C SER A 51 -6.64 -4.32 -16.18
N GLU A 52 -6.22 -5.54 -16.52
CA GLU A 52 -7.04 -6.51 -17.27
C GLU A 52 -8.30 -6.92 -16.50
N GLN A 53 -8.17 -7.26 -15.22
CA GLN A 53 -9.33 -7.61 -14.37
C GLN A 53 -10.28 -6.43 -14.19
N LYS A 54 -9.74 -5.23 -14.06
CA LYS A 54 -10.53 -3.99 -13.97
C LYS A 54 -11.28 -3.73 -15.28
N LYS A 55 -10.62 -3.85 -16.44
CA LYS A 55 -11.25 -3.74 -17.77
C LYS A 55 -12.29 -4.82 -18.01
N ASN A 56 -12.06 -6.06 -17.59
CA ASN A 56 -13.03 -7.14 -17.76
C ASN A 56 -14.34 -6.88 -17.00
N TYR A 57 -14.29 -6.18 -15.85
CA TYR A 57 -15.47 -5.85 -15.07
C TYR A 57 -16.13 -4.52 -15.49
N PHE A 58 -15.34 -3.45 -15.65
CA PHE A 58 -15.86 -2.10 -15.96
C PHE A 58 -16.00 -1.83 -17.47
N GLY A 59 -15.50 -2.71 -18.34
CA GLY A 59 -15.46 -2.52 -19.78
C GLY A 59 -14.59 -1.34 -20.20
N ASP A 60 -14.89 -0.75 -21.36
CA ASP A 60 -14.25 0.46 -21.89
C ASP A 60 -14.42 1.70 -20.99
N SER A 61 -15.24 1.65 -19.94
CA SER A 61 -15.34 2.73 -18.94
C SER A 61 -14.23 2.71 -17.89
N TYR A 62 -13.29 1.75 -17.97
CA TYR A 62 -12.05 1.79 -17.20
C TYR A 62 -11.00 2.62 -17.95
N GLU A 63 -11.02 3.92 -17.68
CA GLU A 63 -9.90 4.80 -17.97
C GLU A 63 -8.79 4.46 -16.97
N ASP A 64 -7.69 3.87 -17.43
CA ASP A 64 -6.51 3.70 -16.59
C ASP A 64 -5.88 5.08 -16.41
N GLU A 65 -6.24 5.76 -15.33
CA GLU A 65 -5.71 7.11 -15.02
C GLU A 65 -4.21 7.08 -14.68
N ASN A 66 -3.53 5.93 -14.83
CA ASN A 66 -2.10 5.72 -14.56
C ASN A 66 -1.22 5.71 -15.82
N ASP A 67 -1.65 6.36 -16.90
CA ASP A 67 -0.73 6.79 -17.97
C ASP A 67 0.09 8.02 -17.53
N CYS A 68 0.83 7.90 -16.42
CA CYS A 68 1.95 8.79 -16.15
C CYS A 68 3.16 8.33 -16.98
N ASN A 69 3.03 8.41 -18.31
CA ASN A 69 4.16 8.57 -19.22
C ASN A 69 4.77 9.95 -18.96
N ILE A 70 5.48 10.08 -17.84
CA ILE A 70 6.41 11.18 -17.65
C ILE A 70 7.64 10.84 -18.49
N SER A 71 7.57 11.17 -19.78
CA SER A 71 8.74 11.36 -20.61
C SER A 71 9.52 12.53 -20.02
N ILE A 72 10.28 12.28 -18.95
CA ILE A 72 11.34 13.18 -18.51
C ILE A 72 12.38 13.09 -19.62
N ASN A 73 12.33 14.07 -20.52
CA ASN A 73 13.38 14.34 -21.46
C ASN A 73 14.59 14.79 -20.64
N ILE A 74 15.42 13.84 -20.18
CA ILE A 74 16.69 14.14 -19.53
C ILE A 74 17.63 14.62 -20.66
N PRO A 75 18.05 15.89 -20.70
CA PRO A 75 19.13 16.26 -21.61
C PRO A 75 20.41 15.57 -21.15
N ASP A 76 20.90 14.68 -22.02
CA ASP A 76 22.21 14.06 -21.95
C ASP A 76 23.30 15.14 -21.77
N THR A 77 24.17 14.94 -20.79
CA THR A 77 25.51 15.50 -20.85
C THR A 77 26.51 14.47 -20.33
N SER A 78 26.82 13.51 -21.22
CA SER A 78 28.18 12.97 -21.44
C SER A 78 28.97 12.39 -20.25
N SER A 79 28.86 11.07 -20.06
CA SER A 79 29.93 10.03 -20.05
C SER A 79 31.15 10.12 -19.07
N PRO A 80 31.92 9.03 -18.83
CA PRO A 80 31.69 7.59 -19.10
C PRO A 80 31.97 6.63 -17.92
N VAL A 81 31.45 5.40 -18.05
CA VAL A 81 31.94 4.07 -17.63
C VAL A 81 32.76 3.90 -16.34
N VAL A 82 32.41 2.92 -15.50
CA VAL A 82 33.23 1.71 -15.25
C VAL A 82 32.44 0.71 -14.39
N SER A 83 32.34 -0.50 -14.93
CA SER A 83 31.96 -1.78 -14.30
C SER A 83 32.72 -2.05 -13.00
N THR A 84 32.13 -2.78 -12.03
CA THR A 84 32.75 -3.97 -11.39
C THR A 84 32.04 -4.36 -10.09
N SER A 85 31.67 -5.64 -10.04
CA SER A 85 31.28 -6.46 -8.89
C SER A 85 32.22 -6.38 -7.69
N ALA A 86 31.70 -6.42 -6.45
CA ALA A 86 32.13 -7.36 -5.40
C ALA A 86 31.53 -7.02 -4.04
N SER A 87 31.19 -8.07 -3.30
CA SER A 87 30.84 -8.09 -1.88
C SER A 87 32.02 -7.72 -0.97
N ALA A 88 31.74 -7.06 0.17
CA ALA A 88 32.43 -7.19 1.47
C ALA A 88 31.81 -6.16 2.45
N LEU A 89 31.21 -6.56 3.57
CA LEU A 89 31.85 -6.69 4.90
C LEU A 89 32.67 -5.46 5.31
N VAL A 90 32.23 -4.73 6.35
CA VAL A 90 33.05 -4.39 7.53
C VAL A 90 32.17 -3.76 8.63
N ALA A 91 32.59 -4.00 9.86
CA ALA A 91 31.89 -3.72 11.11
C ALA A 91 32.56 -2.60 11.93
N SER A 92 31.79 -2.05 12.89
CA SER A 92 32.23 -1.51 14.20
C SER A 92 33.03 -0.17 14.16
N THR A 93 33.13 0.72 15.16
CA THR A 93 32.94 0.73 16.62
C THR A 93 32.94 2.21 17.10
N GLY A 94 32.28 2.50 18.24
CA GLY A 94 32.73 3.51 19.23
C GLY A 94 32.24 4.95 18.99
N THR A 95 31.79 5.74 19.97
CA THR A 95 32.09 5.75 21.41
C THR A 95 31.00 6.48 22.21
N SER A 96 30.91 6.10 23.47
CA SER A 96 29.93 6.44 24.52
C SER A 96 29.83 7.91 24.91
N THR A 97 28.66 8.32 25.43
CA THR A 97 28.61 9.22 26.59
C THR A 97 27.45 8.85 27.51
N LEU A 98 27.81 8.54 28.75
CA LEU A 98 26.94 8.31 29.90
C LEU A 98 26.52 9.67 30.49
N ILE A 99 25.25 9.84 30.86
CA ILE A 99 24.89 10.49 32.13
C ILE A 99 23.59 9.90 32.67
N ALA A 100 23.68 9.27 33.83
CA ALA A 100 22.58 9.08 34.76
C ALA A 100 22.56 10.28 35.71
N SER A 101 21.38 10.80 36.06
CA SER A 101 21.16 11.56 37.30
C SER A 101 19.67 11.59 37.67
N THR A 102 19.44 11.32 38.95
CA THR A 102 18.18 11.10 39.69
C THR A 102 17.56 12.39 40.23
N SER A 103 16.34 12.28 40.83
CA SER A 103 15.67 13.08 41.90
C SER A 103 14.27 13.57 41.46
N SER A 104 13.12 13.05 41.92
CA SER A 104 12.45 13.08 43.26
C SER A 104 11.69 14.38 43.62
N MET A 105 10.34 14.24 43.68
CA MET A 105 9.28 14.99 44.40
C MET A 105 9.05 16.50 44.22
N SER A 106 7.78 16.90 44.01
CA SER A 106 7.01 17.79 44.93
C SER A 106 5.54 17.98 44.54
N ASN A 107 4.66 17.78 45.52
CA ASN A 107 3.22 18.12 45.54
C ASN A 107 2.97 19.64 45.38
N LYS A 108 1.82 19.99 44.77
CA LYS A 108 1.13 21.29 44.90
C LYS A 108 -0.27 21.13 44.27
N LYS A 109 -1.41 21.49 44.85
CA LYS A 109 -1.80 22.17 46.08
C LYS A 109 -3.27 21.82 46.35
#